data_AF-I1BI71-F1
#
_entry.id   AF-I1BI71-F1
#
_cell.length_a   1.000
_cell.length_b   1.000
_cell.length_c   1.000
_cell.angle_alpha   90.00
_cell.angle_beta   90.00
_cell.angle_gamma   90.00
#
_symmetry.space_group_name_H-M   'P 1'
#
loop_
_entity.id
_entity.type
_entity.pdbx_description
1 polymer ?
#
loop_
_entity_poly.entity_id
_entity_poly.type
_entity_poly.pdbx_seq_one_letter_code
_entity_poly.pdbx_strand_id
1 'polypeptide(L)'
;MPVEYANQDHEMASALVELLLAGGADPKIQNRDKFIPIQLVNPKHSDIREKLEEASAAYEMDDADIVAEDEDDEEGSASEEE
;
A
#
# COMPACT_ATOMS: atom_id res chain seq x y z
N MET A 1 7.81 0.62 -12.21
CA MET A 1 7.51 -0.03 -10.92
C MET A 1 8.53 -1.16 -10.71
N PRO A 2 9.02 -1.44 -9.48
CA PRO A 2 10.12 -2.39 -9.25
C PRO A 2 9.89 -3.79 -9.83
N VAL A 3 8.67 -4.30 -9.75
CA VAL A 3 8.27 -5.63 -10.26
C VAL A 3 8.51 -5.82 -11.76
N GLU A 4 8.54 -4.75 -12.54
CA GLU A 4 8.76 -4.81 -14.00
C GLU A 4 10.22 -5.15 -14.34
N TYR A 5 11.16 -4.81 -13.45
CA TYR A 5 12.58 -5.12 -13.61
C TYR A 5 12.91 -6.58 -13.28
N ALA A 6 12.00 -7.34 -12.68
CA ALA A 6 12.22 -8.73 -12.30
C ALA A 6 12.55 -9.64 -13.49
N ASN A 7 12.20 -9.25 -14.72
CA ASN A 7 12.58 -9.97 -15.94
C ASN A 7 14.03 -9.72 -16.38
N GLN A 8 14.64 -8.63 -15.94
CA GLN A 8 16.02 -8.23 -16.25
C GLN A 8 16.97 -8.67 -15.13
N ASP A 9 16.58 -8.37 -13.89
CA ASP A 9 17.33 -8.71 -12.69
C ASP A 9 16.34 -9.07 -11.57
N HIS A 10 16.17 -10.38 -11.38
CA HIS A 10 15.21 -10.92 -10.43
C HIS A 10 15.62 -10.64 -8.98
N GLU A 11 16.90 -10.84 -8.64
CA GLU A 11 17.42 -10.65 -7.29
C GLU A 11 17.30 -9.18 -6.87
N MET A 12 17.68 -8.25 -7.75
CA MET A 12 17.53 -6.82 -7.49
C MET A 12 16.07 -6.42 -7.32
N ALA A 13 15.18 -6.90 -8.19
CA ALA A 13 13.76 -6.58 -8.11
C ALA A 13 13.11 -7.12 -6.83
N SER A 14 13.47 -8.34 -6.41
CA SER A 14 12.96 -8.95 -5.17
C SER A 14 13.42 -8.14 -3.94
N ALA A 15 14.69 -7.76 -3.88
CA ALA A 15 15.22 -6.93 -2.79
C ALA A 15 14.59 -5.53 -2.74
N LEU A 16 14.32 -4.91 -3.90
CA LEU A 16 13.64 -3.61 -3.96
C LEU A 16 12.19 -3.69 -3.48
N VAL A 17 11.47 -4.76 -3.83
CA VAL A 17 10.10 -4.98 -3.35
C VAL A 17 10.11 -5.12 -1.83
N GLU A 18 10.98 -5.95 -1.27
CA GLU A 18 11.12 -6.09 0.19
C GLU A 18 11.42 -4.77 0.87
N LEU A 19 12.38 -3.99 0.36
CA LEU A 19 12.76 -2.71 0.94
C LEU A 19 11.59 -1.72 0.95
N LEU A 20 10.81 -1.67 -0.13
CA LEU A 20 9.67 -0.76 -0.23
C LEU A 20 8.53 -1.18 0.69
N LEU A 21 8.22 -2.47 0.75
CA LEU A 21 7.20 -3.01 1.65
C LEU A 21 7.57 -2.76 3.12
N ALA A 22 8.83 -2.99 3.49
CA ALA A 22 9.34 -2.68 4.83
C ALA A 22 9.29 -1.17 5.15
N GLY A 23 9.31 -0.31 4.13
CA GLY A 23 9.12 1.13 4.26
C GLY A 23 7.67 1.60 4.31
N GLY A 24 6.69 0.69 4.32
CA GLY A 24 5.26 1.01 4.34
C GLY A 24 4.68 1.39 2.99
N ALA A 25 5.32 0.99 1.88
CA ALA A 25 4.75 1.20 0.55
C ALA A 25 3.45 0.39 0.39
N ASP A 26 2.37 1.06 -0.03
CA ASP A 26 1.10 0.41 -0.31
C ASP A 26 1.21 -0.48 -1.58
N PRO A 27 1.06 -1.82 -1.44
CA PRO A 27 1.17 -2.77 -2.55
C PRO A 27 -0.04 -2.72 -3.51
N LYS A 28 -1.08 -1.94 -3.20
CA LYS A 28 -2.27 -1.73 -4.04
C LYS A 28 -2.21 -0.42 -4.85
N ILE A 29 -1.11 0.34 -4.76
CA ILE A 29 -0.92 1.54 -5.57
C ILE A 29 -0.89 1.20 -7.06
N GLN A 30 -1.67 1.95 -7.83
CA GLN A 30 -1.73 1.82 -9.28
C GLN A 30 -0.63 2.64 -9.98
N ASN A 31 -0.05 2.08 -11.04
CA ASN A 31 0.77 2.85 -11.98
C ASN A 31 -0.11 3.75 -12.88
N ARG A 32 0.53 4.47 -13.81
CA ARG A 32 -0.16 5.35 -14.78
C ARG A 32 -1.15 4.59 -15.66
N ASP A 33 -0.90 3.31 -15.90
CA ASP A 33 -1.73 2.39 -16.70
C ASP A 33 -2.79 1.66 -15.87
N LYS A 34 -3.00 2.05 -14.61
CA LYS A 34 -4.00 1.49 -13.68
C LYS A 34 -3.75 0.04 -13.23
N PHE A 35 -2.52 -0.45 -13.38
CA PHE A 35 -2.12 -1.75 -12.84
C PHE A 35 -1.48 -1.61 -11.45
N ILE A 36 -1.86 -2.54 -10.56
CA ILE A 36 -1.20 -2.72 -9.26
C ILE A 36 0.02 -3.66 -9.39
N PRO A 37 1.00 -3.58 -8.48
CA PRO A 37 2.22 -4.39 -8.53
C PRO A 37 2.03 -5.86 -8.85
N ILE A 38 1.12 -6.55 -8.17
CA ILE A 38 0.90 -7.98 -8.36
C ILE A 38 0.44 -8.35 -9.79
N GLN A 39 -0.26 -7.45 -10.48
CA GLN A 39 -0.74 -7.68 -11.86
C GLN A 39 0.39 -7.62 -12.89
N LEU A 40 1.51 -6.99 -12.55
CA LEU A 40 2.68 -6.84 -13.43
C LEU A 40 3.74 -7.91 -13.19
N VAL A 41 3.61 -8.73 -12.13
CA VAL A 41 4.55 -9.80 -11.81
C VAL A 41 4.49 -10.89 -12.87
N ASN A 42 5.65 -11.30 -13.38
CA ASN A 42 5.74 -12.46 -14.26
C ASN A 42 5.38 -13.73 -13.49
N PRO A 43 4.51 -14.62 -13.99
CA PRO A 43 4.10 -15.85 -13.30
C PRO A 43 5.26 -16.80 -12.93
N LYS A 44 6.45 -16.62 -13.52
CA LYS A 44 7.66 -17.37 -13.13
C LYS A 44 8.29 -16.91 -11.81
N HIS A 45 7.97 -15.71 -11.36
CA HIS A 45 8.54 -15.07 -10.16
C HIS A 45 7.52 -15.16 -9.01
N SER A 46 7.24 -16.39 -8.58
CA SER A 46 6.21 -16.68 -7.58
C SER A 46 6.54 -16.11 -6.20
N ASP A 47 7.82 -15.97 -5.87
CA ASP A 47 8.31 -15.36 -4.63
C ASP A 47 7.92 -13.87 -4.53
N ILE A 48 8.09 -13.09 -5.60
CA ILE A 48 7.71 -11.67 -5.62
C ILE A 48 6.19 -11.55 -5.52
N ARG A 49 5.46 -12.47 -6.17
CA ARG A 49 4.00 -12.51 -6.10
C ARG A 49 3.53 -12.79 -4.67
N GLU A 50 4.08 -13.81 -4.01
CA GLU A 50 3.73 -14.21 -2.64
C GLU A 50 3.96 -13.06 -1.66
N LYS A 51 5.11 -12.36 -1.75
CA LYS A 51 5.40 -11.19 -0.90
C LYS A 51 4.37 -10.06 -1.09
N LEU A 52 3.93 -9.81 -2.31
CA LEU A 52 2.93 -8.78 -2.60
C LEU A 52 1.52 -9.20 -2.14
N GLU A 53 1.17 -10.49 -2.22
CA GLU A 53 -0.08 -11.03 -1.68
C GLU A 53 -0.12 -10.90 -0.16
N GLU A 54 0.96 -11.30 0.53
CA GLU A 54 1.10 -11.17 1.98
C GLU A 54 1.04 -9.70 2.42
N ALA A 55 1.81 -8.83 1.77
CA ALA A 55 1.82 -7.41 2.11
C ALA A 55 0.47 -6.73 1.87
N SER A 56 -0.26 -7.14 0.83
CA SER A 56 -1.60 -6.60 0.58
C SER A 56 -2.57 -6.94 1.70
N ALA A 57 -2.51 -8.18 2.21
CA ALA A 57 -3.32 -8.60 3.35
C ALA A 57 -2.90 -7.90 4.65
N ALA A 58 -1.60 -7.71 4.88
CA ALA A 58 -1.09 -7.02 6.06
C ALA A 58 -1.48 -5.53 6.08
N TYR A 59 -1.35 -4.84 4.94
CA TYR A 59 -1.70 -3.42 4.82
C TYR A 59 -3.18 -3.17 5.14
N GLU A 60 -4.08 -4.10 4.80
CA GLU A 60 -5.51 -4.01 5.14
C GLU A 60 -5.79 -4.15 6.63
N MET A 61 -4.92 -4.84 7.37
CA MET A 61 -5.06 -4.98 8.82
C MET A 61 -4.52 -3.76 9.57
N ASP A 62 -3.41 -3.17 9.10
CA ASP A 62 -2.84 -1.95 9.70
C ASP A 62 -3.74 -0.72 9.48
N ASP A 63 -4.37 -0.58 8.30
CA ASP A 63 -5.28 0.54 8.00
C ASP A 63 -6.59 0.48 8.83
N ALA A 64 -6.99 -0.72 9.26
CA ALA A 64 -8.19 -0.96 10.07
C ALA A 64 -8.01 -0.66 11.56
N ASP A 65 -6.77 -0.48 12.04
CA ASP A 65 -6.46 -0.16 13.45
C ASP A 65 -6.39 1.37 13.71
N ILE A 66 -6.54 2.20 12.67
CA ILE A 66 -6.68 3.64 12.82
C ILE A 66 -8.13 3.93 13.23
N VAL A 67 -8.39 3.95 14.53
CA VAL A 67 -9.62 4.53 15.09
C VAL A 67 -9.69 5.97 14.60
N ALA A 68 -10.65 6.29 13.73
CA ALA A 68 -11.04 7.66 13.48
C ALA A 68 -11.51 8.21 14.84
N GLU A 69 -10.65 8.96 15.52
CA GLU A 69 -11.07 9.75 16.67
C GLU A 69 -12.12 10.72 16.13
N ASP A 70 -13.38 10.45 16.47
CA ASP A 70 -14.52 11.34 16.25
C ASP A 70 -14.08 12.77 16.58
N GLU A 71 -13.99 13.64 15.58
CA GLU A 71 -13.95 15.09 15.79
C GLU A 71 -15.33 15.53 16.25
N ASP A 72 -15.69 15.13 17.47
CA ASP A 72 -16.81 15.64 18.26
C ASP A 72 -16.38 17.01 18.81
N ASP A 73 -16.24 18.00 17.91
CA ASP A 73 -16.12 19.41 18.30
C ASP A 73 -17.55 19.97 18.50
N GLU A 74 -18.20 19.47 19.55
CA GLU A 74 -19.28 20.15 20.25
C GLU A 74 -18.65 21.24 21.13
N GLU A 75 -18.50 22.45 20.61
CA GLU A 75 -18.49 23.63 21.48
C GLU A 75 -19.05 24.90 20.82
N GLY A 76 -20.02 25.50 21.52
CA GLY A 76 -20.14 26.96 21.54
C GLY A 76 -21.40 27.55 20.93
N SER A 77 -22.54 27.37 21.59
CA SER A 77 -23.65 28.33 21.52
C SER A 77 -23.14 29.73 21.90
N ALA A 78 -23.17 30.67 20.95
CA ALA A 78 -23.08 32.10 21.24
C ALA A 78 -24.28 32.80 20.59
N SER A 79 -25.28 33.04 21.42
CA SER A 79 -26.36 33.99 21.17
C SER A 79 -25.76 35.40 21.17
N GLU A 80 -25.99 36.20 20.12
CA GLU A 80 -26.02 37.64 20.29
C GLU A 80 -27.03 38.27 19.33
N GLU A 81 -27.85 39.13 19.92
CA GLU A 81 -29.01 39.81 19.33
C GLU A 81 -28.58 41.20 18.86
N GLU A 82 -29.02 41.63 17.67
CA GLU A 82 -29.27 43.04 17.33
C GLU A 82 -30.34 43.16 16.23
#